data_AF-A0A1W0WCK4-F1
#
_entry.id   AF-A0A1W0WCK4-F1
#
_cell.length_a   1.000
_cell.length_b   1.000
_cell.length_c   1.000
_cell.angle_alpha   90.00
_cell.angle_beta   90.00
_cell.angle_gamma   90.00
#
_symmetry.space_group_name_H-M   'P 1'
#
loop_
_entity.id
_entity.type
_entity.pdbx_description
1 polymer ?
#
loop_
_entity_poly.entity_id
_entity_poly.type
_entity_poly.pdbx_seq_one_letter_code
_entity_poly.pdbx_strand_id
1 'polypeptide(L)'
;MAVKQIEIVTSLAYNTTLIADVVFTGAAFDLAVRRVNRNYAGFLNVSVTFLYNASLQNCPDVSAQNAAMLAEYYFRRTNRETCYALVTSPCTDEAGIWSLANGKFDPTTEFSDPEGEASTAVAVGGTLIGYGRIVLDILTYFAWYHVSILVDTNALSVFYRNLANLLLDQRELLASARPRANNQTFNFLLYSLDMTSNSSINTVVTLAKQKSRGSELKPSLVNL
;
A
#
# COMPACT_ATOMS: atom_id res chain seq x y z
N MET A 1 -33.36 -8.44 -22.48
CA MET A 1 -31.93 -8.66 -22.24
C MET A 1 -31.77 -9.45 -20.97
N ALA A 2 -30.81 -10.37 -20.89
CA ALA A 2 -30.51 -11.08 -19.65
C ALA A 2 -29.85 -10.12 -18.63
N VAL A 3 -30.26 -10.20 -17.37
CA VAL A 3 -29.66 -9.44 -16.27
C VAL A 3 -28.26 -10.00 -16.00
N LYS A 4 -27.23 -9.15 -16.03
CA LYS A 4 -25.86 -9.57 -15.70
C LYS A 4 -25.69 -9.64 -14.19
N GLN A 5 -25.18 -10.77 -13.71
CA GLN A 5 -24.85 -10.98 -12.30
C GLN A 5 -23.41 -10.50 -12.06
N ILE A 6 -23.23 -9.64 -11.06
CA ILE A 6 -21.92 -9.16 -10.62
C ILE A 6 -21.80 -9.42 -9.13
N GLU A 7 -20.69 -10.00 -8.70
CA GLU A 7 -20.40 -10.20 -7.29
C GLU A 7 -19.07 -9.56 -6.91
N ILE A 8 -19.12 -8.67 -5.92
CA ILE A 8 -17.95 -8.04 -5.33
C ILE A 8 -17.54 -8.90 -4.13
N VAL A 9 -16.46 -9.65 -4.27
CA VAL A 9 -15.86 -10.42 -3.19
C VAL A 9 -14.87 -9.52 -2.47
N THR A 10 -15.16 -9.21 -1.22
CA THR A 10 -14.27 -8.43 -0.36
C THR A 10 -13.51 -9.36 0.55
N SER A 11 -12.20 -9.19 0.57
CA SER A 11 -11.25 -10.00 1.33
C SER A 11 -10.42 -8.98 2.12
N LEU A 12 -11.03 -8.51 3.19
CA LEU A 12 -10.58 -7.39 4.01
C LEU A 12 -10.52 -7.86 5.46
N ALA A 13 -9.62 -7.27 6.23
CA ALA A 13 -9.51 -7.59 7.65
C ALA A 13 -10.77 -7.14 8.41
N TYR A 14 -10.99 -7.72 9.59
CA TYR A 14 -12.11 -7.37 10.45
C TYR A 14 -11.62 -6.85 11.80
N ASN A 15 -12.09 -5.67 12.19
CA ASN A 15 -11.79 -5.01 13.46
C ASN A 15 -10.29 -4.82 13.72
N THR A 16 -9.54 -4.52 12.66
CA THR A 16 -8.17 -4.02 12.69
C THR A 16 -8.15 -2.49 12.71
N THR A 17 -7.01 -1.90 13.05
CA THR A 17 -6.83 -0.44 13.03
C THR A 17 -6.66 0.14 11.62
N LEU A 18 -6.92 -0.64 10.57
CA LEU A 18 -6.75 -0.24 9.18
C LEU A 18 -8.02 0.38 8.61
N ILE A 19 -7.86 1.43 7.81
CA ILE A 19 -9.01 2.15 7.21
C ILE A 19 -9.77 1.27 6.20
N ALA A 20 -9.08 0.30 5.58
CA ALA A 20 -9.67 -0.64 4.63
C ALA A 20 -10.43 -1.80 5.31
N ASP A 21 -10.60 -1.77 6.63
CA ASP A 21 -11.30 -2.83 7.38
C ASP A 21 -12.79 -2.91 7.04
N VAL A 22 -13.36 -4.11 7.13
CA VAL A 22 -14.80 -4.36 6.92
C VAL A 22 -15.65 -3.53 7.88
N VAL A 23 -15.20 -3.31 9.12
CA VAL A 23 -15.94 -2.52 10.12
C VAL A 23 -16.16 -1.07 9.65
N PHE A 24 -15.19 -0.49 8.93
CA PHE A 24 -15.28 0.89 8.44
C PHE A 24 -15.88 0.98 7.03
N THR A 25 -15.69 -0.04 6.20
CA THR A 25 -16.05 0.01 4.77
C THR A 25 -17.31 -0.78 4.41
N GLY A 26 -17.74 -1.75 5.23
CA GLY A 26 -18.84 -2.66 4.93
C GLY A 26 -20.17 -1.94 4.65
N ALA A 27 -20.56 -1.00 5.50
CA ALA A 27 -21.77 -0.22 5.31
C ALA A 27 -21.76 0.62 4.02
N ALA A 28 -20.57 1.09 3.60
CA ALA A 28 -20.41 1.81 2.34
C ALA A 28 -20.59 0.88 1.13
N PHE A 29 -20.07 -0.35 1.17
CA PHE A 29 -20.33 -1.36 0.14
C PHE A 29 -21.83 -1.68 0.03
N ASP A 30 -22.50 -1.93 1.16
CA ASP A 30 -23.94 -2.24 1.17
C ASP A 30 -24.79 -1.10 0.61
N LEU A 31 -24.42 0.15 0.91
CA LEU A 31 -25.09 1.32 0.35
C LEU A 31 -24.83 1.45 -1.16
N ALA A 32 -23.58 1.25 -1.60
CA ALA A 32 -23.20 1.31 -3.01
C ALA A 32 -23.95 0.25 -3.83
N VAL A 33 -23.98 -1.00 -3.38
CA VAL A 33 -24.72 -2.09 -4.03
C VAL A 33 -26.20 -1.78 -4.14
N ARG A 34 -26.84 -1.33 -3.05
CA ARG A 34 -28.26 -0.92 -3.06
C ARG A 34 -28.52 0.19 -4.07
N ARG A 35 -27.62 1.18 -4.15
CA ARG A 35 -27.75 2.31 -5.08
C ARG A 35 -27.60 1.86 -6.54
N VAL A 36 -26.61 1.02 -6.83
CA VAL A 36 -26.37 0.48 -8.17
C VAL A 36 -27.55 -0.38 -8.63
N ASN A 37 -28.00 -1.34 -7.82
CA ASN A 37 -29.14 -2.19 -8.18
C ASN A 37 -30.43 -1.41 -8.39
N ARG A 38 -30.65 -0.34 -7.61
CA ARG A 38 -31.79 0.56 -7.82
C ARG A 38 -31.70 1.33 -9.13
N ASN A 39 -30.52 1.85 -9.45
CA ASN A 39 -30.33 2.71 -10.63
C ASN A 39 -30.27 1.92 -11.94
N TYR A 40 -29.78 0.67 -11.89
CA TYR A 40 -29.58 -0.21 -13.04
C TYR A 40 -30.50 -1.44 -13.01
N ALA A 41 -31.64 -1.32 -12.33
CA ALA A 41 -32.63 -2.38 -12.21
C ALA A 41 -33.02 -2.92 -13.60
N GLY A 42 -32.99 -4.25 -13.75
CA GLY A 42 -33.30 -4.93 -15.02
C GLY A 42 -32.12 -5.12 -15.98
N PHE A 43 -30.95 -4.56 -15.68
CA PHE A 43 -29.72 -4.76 -16.45
C PHE A 43 -28.61 -5.42 -15.62
N LEU A 44 -28.45 -4.96 -14.38
CA LEU A 44 -27.43 -5.45 -13.45
C LEU A 44 -28.08 -5.97 -12.16
N ASN A 45 -27.48 -7.00 -11.60
CA ASN A 45 -27.71 -7.44 -10.24
C ASN A 45 -26.35 -7.61 -9.56
N VAL A 46 -26.02 -6.67 -8.68
CA VAL A 46 -24.77 -6.62 -7.95
C VAL A 46 -24.97 -7.15 -6.54
N SER A 47 -24.08 -8.00 -6.07
CA SER A 47 -23.98 -8.42 -4.66
C SER A 47 -22.59 -8.11 -4.11
N VAL A 48 -22.48 -8.10 -2.79
CA VAL A 48 -21.19 -8.07 -2.09
C VAL A 48 -21.13 -9.26 -1.14
N THR A 49 -19.99 -9.95 -1.15
CA THR A 49 -19.68 -11.04 -0.22
C THR A 49 -18.45 -10.63 0.59
N PHE A 50 -18.55 -10.75 1.91
CA PHE A 50 -17.49 -10.43 2.84
C PHE A 50 -16.78 -11.71 3.30
N LEU A 51 -15.54 -11.88 2.89
CA LEU A 51 -14.64 -12.96 3.30
C LEU A 51 -13.68 -12.41 4.35
N TYR A 52 -13.99 -12.68 5.62
CA TYR A 52 -13.13 -12.34 6.75
C TYR A 52 -13.27 -13.36 7.86
N ASN A 53 -12.28 -13.41 8.75
CA ASN A 53 -12.34 -14.15 9.99
C ASN A 53 -12.25 -13.18 11.16
N ALA A 54 -13.35 -13.02 11.90
CA ALA A 54 -13.44 -12.09 13.03
C ALA A 54 -12.49 -12.42 14.20
N SER A 55 -11.94 -13.64 14.24
CA SER A 55 -10.98 -14.06 15.26
C SER A 55 -9.57 -13.55 15.01
N LEU A 56 -9.28 -13.07 13.79
CA LEU A 56 -7.95 -12.61 13.41
C LEU A 56 -7.87 -11.08 13.50
N GLN A 57 -6.94 -10.58 14.32
CA GLN A 57 -6.82 -9.13 14.61
C GLN A 57 -5.52 -8.51 14.11
N ASN A 58 -4.60 -9.30 13.56
CA ASN A 58 -3.32 -8.83 13.04
C ASN A 58 -3.15 -9.23 11.56
N CYS A 59 -2.39 -8.43 10.81
CA CYS A 59 -2.21 -8.65 9.37
C CYS A 59 -1.51 -9.95 9.00
N PRO A 60 -0.45 -10.39 9.70
CA PRO A 60 0.20 -11.66 9.38
C PRO A 60 -0.76 -12.85 9.40
N ASP A 61 -1.58 -12.95 10.45
CA ASP A 61 -2.54 -14.05 10.56
C ASP A 61 -3.65 -13.94 9.52
N VAL A 62 -4.16 -12.72 9.29
CA VAL A 62 -5.19 -12.46 8.28
C VAL A 62 -4.67 -12.86 6.89
N SER A 63 -3.51 -12.37 6.50
CA SER A 63 -2.87 -12.67 5.22
C SER A 63 -2.65 -14.17 5.02
N ALA A 64 -2.13 -14.85 6.05
CA ALA A 64 -1.86 -16.29 6.00
C ALA A 64 -3.13 -17.12 5.73
N GLN A 65 -4.27 -16.74 6.34
CA GLN A 65 -5.53 -17.45 6.12
C GLN A 65 -6.23 -17.02 4.82
N ASN A 66 -6.01 -15.79 4.37
CA ASN A 66 -6.79 -15.17 3.32
C ASN A 66 -6.68 -15.92 1.97
N ALA A 67 -5.48 -16.37 1.61
CA ALA A 67 -5.27 -17.14 0.39
C ALA A 67 -6.10 -18.45 0.38
N ALA A 68 -6.18 -19.14 1.52
CA ALA A 68 -6.98 -20.35 1.66
C ALA A 68 -8.48 -20.07 1.57
N MET A 69 -8.96 -19.01 2.22
CA MET A 69 -10.38 -18.60 2.16
C MET A 69 -10.80 -18.22 0.73
N LEU A 70 -9.96 -17.47 0.02
CA LEU A 70 -10.22 -17.10 -1.36
C LEU A 70 -10.17 -18.30 -2.31
N ALA A 71 -9.21 -19.20 -2.13
CA ALA A 71 -9.16 -20.43 -2.92
C ALA A 71 -10.42 -21.29 -2.68
N GLU A 72 -10.83 -21.48 -1.42
CA GLU A 72 -12.05 -22.21 -1.10
C GLU A 72 -13.28 -21.55 -1.73
N TYR A 73 -13.39 -20.23 -1.64
CA TYR A 73 -14.46 -19.48 -2.27
C TYR A 73 -14.47 -19.69 -3.79
N TYR A 74 -13.32 -19.54 -4.45
CA TYR A 74 -13.18 -19.70 -5.88
C TYR A 74 -13.65 -21.08 -6.34
N PHE A 75 -13.19 -22.15 -5.69
CA PHE A 75 -13.53 -23.52 -6.09
C PHE A 75 -14.95 -23.95 -5.73
N ARG A 76 -15.57 -23.40 -4.68
CA ARG A 76 -16.87 -23.87 -4.17
C ARG A 76 -18.05 -22.96 -4.48
N ARG A 77 -17.82 -21.67 -4.71
CA ARG A 77 -18.89 -20.65 -4.77
C ARG A 77 -18.98 -19.92 -6.09
N THR A 78 -18.01 -20.07 -7.00
CA THR A 78 -18.05 -19.37 -8.28
C THR A 78 -18.92 -20.07 -9.32
N ASN A 79 -19.52 -19.28 -10.21
CA ASN A 79 -20.31 -19.72 -11.36
C ASN A 79 -19.86 -18.96 -12.61
N ARG A 80 -19.84 -19.63 -13.77
CA ARG A 80 -19.50 -19.04 -15.07
C ARG A 80 -20.42 -17.90 -15.52
N GLU A 81 -21.64 -17.82 -15.00
CA GLU A 81 -22.62 -16.79 -15.37
C GLU A 81 -22.49 -15.48 -14.57
N THR A 82 -21.61 -15.45 -13.56
CA THR A 82 -21.39 -14.28 -12.69
C THR A 82 -20.04 -13.65 -12.98
N CYS A 83 -20.01 -12.32 -13.09
CA CYS A 83 -18.78 -11.55 -13.16
C CYS A 83 -18.30 -11.25 -11.73
N TYR A 84 -17.05 -11.58 -11.43
CA TYR A 84 -16.48 -11.38 -10.10
C TYR A 84 -15.53 -10.19 -10.10
N ALA A 85 -15.57 -9.40 -9.03
CA ALA A 85 -14.56 -8.41 -8.70
C ALA A 85 -14.01 -8.74 -7.32
N LEU A 86 -12.69 -8.71 -7.16
CA LEU A 86 -12.02 -8.95 -5.88
C LEU A 86 -11.54 -7.62 -5.30
N VAL A 87 -11.84 -7.38 -4.04
CA VAL A 87 -11.32 -6.23 -3.28
C VAL A 87 -10.45 -6.76 -2.14
N THR A 88 -9.17 -6.41 -2.17
CA THR A 88 -8.21 -6.71 -1.10
C THR A 88 -7.60 -5.42 -0.56
N SER A 89 -6.81 -5.57 0.50
CA SER A 89 -6.01 -4.51 1.11
C SER A 89 -4.56 -4.98 1.23
N PRO A 90 -3.59 -4.07 1.46
CA PRO A 90 -2.20 -4.47 1.70
C PRO A 90 -2.03 -5.50 2.83
N CYS A 91 -2.91 -5.47 3.84
CA CYS A 91 -2.92 -6.41 4.96
C CYS A 91 -3.39 -7.81 4.58
N THR A 92 -4.30 -7.91 3.61
CA THR A 92 -4.87 -9.18 3.16
C THR A 92 -4.14 -9.76 1.94
N ASP A 93 -3.32 -8.95 1.28
CA ASP A 93 -2.58 -9.30 0.07
C ASP A 93 -1.06 -9.43 0.26
N GLU A 94 -0.55 -9.58 1.49
CA GLU A 94 0.92 -9.75 1.66
C GLU A 94 1.45 -11.00 0.94
N ALA A 95 0.60 -12.02 0.78
CA ALA A 95 0.91 -13.24 0.03
C ALA A 95 0.84 -13.08 -1.51
N GLY A 96 0.53 -11.88 -2.01
CA GLY A 96 0.47 -11.60 -3.45
C GLY A 96 -0.70 -12.28 -4.16
N ILE A 97 -1.90 -12.28 -3.57
CA ILE A 97 -3.13 -12.73 -4.24
C ILE A 97 -3.36 -11.94 -5.54
N TRP A 98 -2.99 -10.65 -5.58
CA TRP A 98 -2.99 -9.88 -6.84
C TRP A 98 -2.12 -10.50 -7.94
N SER A 99 -0.99 -11.15 -7.60
CA SER A 99 -0.15 -11.85 -8.59
C SER A 99 -0.80 -13.11 -9.15
N LEU A 100 -1.87 -13.61 -8.52
CA LEU A 100 -2.68 -14.70 -9.08
C LEU A 100 -3.63 -14.20 -10.17
N ALA A 101 -4.00 -12.91 -10.14
CA ALA A 101 -4.86 -12.28 -11.14
C ALA A 101 -4.08 -11.79 -12.37
N ASN A 102 -2.87 -11.25 -12.17
CA ASN A 102 -1.93 -10.89 -13.23
C ASN A 102 -0.70 -11.78 -13.13
N GLY A 103 -0.45 -12.61 -14.15
CA GLY A 103 0.59 -13.66 -14.18
C GLY A 103 2.06 -13.20 -14.03
N LYS A 104 2.33 -11.97 -13.58
CA LYS A 104 3.59 -11.41 -13.06
C LYS A 104 3.32 -10.01 -12.47
N PHE A 105 3.40 -9.87 -11.15
CA PHE A 105 3.45 -8.57 -10.49
C PHE A 105 4.51 -8.60 -9.40
N ASP A 106 5.39 -7.60 -9.37
CA ASP A 106 6.33 -7.38 -8.29
C ASP A 106 5.72 -6.31 -7.37
N PRO A 107 5.32 -6.62 -6.11
CA PRO A 107 4.70 -5.67 -5.19
C PRO A 107 5.61 -4.49 -4.80
N THR A 108 6.90 -4.53 -5.20
CA THR A 108 7.83 -3.42 -5.02
C THR A 108 7.81 -2.43 -6.18
N THR A 109 7.39 -2.85 -7.36
CA THR A 109 7.10 -1.98 -8.50
C THR A 109 5.59 -1.78 -8.54
N GLU A 110 5.12 -0.58 -8.24
CA GLU A 110 3.69 -0.23 -8.14
C GLU A 110 2.80 -0.69 -9.31
N PHE A 111 1.50 -0.38 -9.25
CA PHE A 111 0.49 -0.39 -10.33
C PHE A 111 0.88 0.41 -11.60
N SER A 112 2.13 0.34 -12.02
CA SER A 112 2.61 0.70 -13.34
C SER A 112 2.26 -0.50 -14.21
N ASP A 113 1.39 -0.28 -15.20
CA ASP A 113 1.18 -1.26 -16.26
C ASP A 113 2.56 -1.68 -16.77
N PRO A 114 2.96 -2.96 -16.66
CA PRO A 114 4.08 -3.43 -17.47
C PRO A 114 3.66 -3.17 -18.92
N GLU A 115 4.43 -2.35 -19.63
CA GLU A 115 4.11 -1.93 -20.99
C GLU A 115 3.69 -3.14 -21.85
N GLY A 116 2.39 -3.23 -22.15
CA GLY A 116 1.85 -4.24 -23.08
C GLY A 116 0.81 -5.23 -22.54
N GLU A 117 0.55 -5.31 -21.23
CA GLU A 117 -0.52 -6.17 -20.69
C GLU A 117 -1.65 -5.35 -20.06
N ALA A 118 -2.90 -5.70 -20.34
CA ALA A 118 -4.06 -5.03 -19.75
C ALA A 118 -4.12 -5.36 -18.25
N SER A 119 -3.79 -4.40 -17.38
CA SER A 119 -3.97 -4.60 -15.95
C SER A 119 -5.44 -4.89 -15.61
N THR A 120 -5.65 -5.96 -14.86
CA THR A 120 -6.95 -6.32 -14.28
C THR A 120 -7.17 -5.70 -12.89
N ALA A 121 -6.25 -4.84 -12.45
CA ALA A 121 -6.20 -4.28 -11.10
C ALA A 121 -6.33 -2.75 -11.11
N VAL A 122 -7.10 -2.23 -10.15
CA VAL A 122 -7.26 -0.79 -9.91
C VAL A 122 -7.11 -0.51 -8.42
N ALA A 123 -6.25 0.46 -8.08
CA ALA A 123 -6.14 0.98 -6.72
C ALA A 123 -7.18 2.09 -6.49
N VAL A 124 -7.91 2.03 -5.38
CA VAL A 124 -8.93 3.04 -4.99
C VAL A 124 -8.42 3.94 -3.86
N GLY A 125 -7.09 4.04 -3.70
CA GLY A 125 -6.42 4.83 -2.66
C GLY A 125 -5.21 5.61 -3.21
N GLY A 126 -4.59 6.41 -2.34
CA GLY A 126 -3.34 7.09 -2.69
C GLY A 126 -2.23 6.08 -2.97
N THR A 127 -1.48 6.27 -4.06
CA THR A 127 -0.31 5.45 -4.39
C THR A 127 0.93 5.94 -3.67
N LEU A 128 1.89 5.05 -3.44
CA LEU A 128 3.18 5.40 -2.82
C LEU A 128 3.90 6.50 -3.65
N ILE A 129 3.88 6.45 -4.99
CA ILE A 129 4.36 7.52 -5.88
C ILE A 129 3.62 8.83 -5.64
N GLY A 130 2.30 8.80 -5.45
CA GLY A 130 1.50 9.98 -5.14
C GLY A 130 2.00 10.66 -3.86
N TYR A 131 2.18 9.88 -2.79
CA TYR A 131 2.73 10.39 -1.52
C TYR A 131 4.18 10.87 -1.67
N GLY A 132 5.04 10.10 -2.35
CA GLY A 132 6.44 10.43 -2.58
C GLY A 132 6.61 11.75 -3.32
N ARG A 133 5.80 11.97 -4.37
CA ARG A 133 5.74 13.24 -5.10
C ARG A 133 5.38 14.39 -4.16
N ILE A 134 4.28 14.28 -3.40
CA ILE A 134 3.87 15.35 -2.47
C ILE A 134 4.97 15.68 -1.45
N VAL A 135 5.66 14.68 -0.90
CA VAL A 135 6.78 14.91 0.02
C VAL A 135 7.89 15.70 -0.67
N LEU A 136 8.30 15.29 -1.88
CA LEU A 136 9.33 15.99 -2.64
C LEU A 136 8.91 17.40 -3.05
N ASP A 137 7.62 17.64 -3.31
CA ASP A 137 7.07 18.97 -3.60
C ASP A 137 7.24 19.90 -2.42
N ILE A 138 6.91 19.43 -1.22
CA ILE A 138 7.08 20.17 0.03
C ILE A 138 8.57 20.47 0.26
N LEU A 139 9.43 19.47 0.13
CA LEU A 139 10.88 19.63 0.31
C LEU A 139 11.46 20.65 -0.69
N THR A 140 11.07 20.56 -1.97
CA THR A 140 11.50 21.50 -3.01
C THR A 140 11.00 22.91 -2.71
N TYR A 141 9.73 23.06 -2.30
CA TYR A 141 9.12 24.35 -1.99
C TYR A 141 9.87 25.10 -0.88
N PHE A 142 10.29 24.38 0.17
CA PHE A 142 11.07 24.94 1.27
C PHE A 142 12.60 24.90 1.05
N ALA A 143 13.06 24.46 -0.13
CA ALA A 143 14.48 24.28 -0.44
C ALA A 143 15.23 23.37 0.56
N TRP A 144 14.56 22.33 1.06
CA TRP A 144 15.13 21.33 1.96
C TRP A 144 15.68 20.14 1.19
N TYR A 145 16.97 20.20 0.85
CA TYR A 145 17.63 19.16 0.06
C TYR A 145 18.34 18.10 0.90
N HIS A 146 18.51 18.33 2.21
CA HIS A 146 19.09 17.36 3.14
C HIS A 146 18.01 16.79 4.05
N VAL A 147 17.71 15.51 3.89
CA VAL A 147 16.60 14.85 4.59
C VAL A 147 17.09 13.59 5.27
N SER A 148 16.76 13.44 6.56
CA SER A 148 16.94 12.20 7.29
C SER A 148 15.58 11.55 7.51
N ILE A 149 15.41 10.34 6.98
CA ILE A 149 14.19 9.55 7.08
C ILE A 149 14.42 8.49 8.15
N LEU A 150 13.50 8.40 9.09
CA LEU A 150 13.53 7.49 10.23
C LEU A 150 12.36 6.52 10.06
N VAL A 151 12.65 5.23 9.90
CA VAL A 151 11.63 4.21 9.68
C VAL A 151 11.71 3.16 10.76
N ASP A 152 10.59 2.92 11.44
CA ASP A 152 10.43 1.80 12.35
C ASP A 152 10.36 0.48 11.56
N THR A 153 11.32 -0.40 11.80
CA THR A 153 11.38 -1.71 11.15
C THR A 153 10.29 -2.66 11.65
N ASN A 154 9.75 -2.37 12.84
CA ASN A 154 8.75 -3.20 13.51
C ASN A 154 7.33 -2.64 13.37
N ALA A 155 7.14 -1.55 12.61
CA ALA A 155 5.82 -1.00 12.37
C ALA A 155 4.93 -2.00 11.62
N LEU A 156 3.66 -2.08 12.06
CA LEU A 156 2.64 -2.96 11.45
C LEU A 156 2.41 -2.69 9.97
N SER A 157 2.72 -1.48 9.48
CA SER A 157 2.54 -1.13 8.08
C SER A 157 3.88 -1.00 7.37
N VAL A 158 4.06 -1.79 6.31
CA VAL A 158 5.19 -1.67 5.38
C VAL A 158 5.15 -0.38 4.55
N PHE A 159 4.05 0.39 4.62
CA PHE A 159 3.84 1.61 3.85
C PHE A 159 4.96 2.63 4.02
N TYR A 160 5.31 3.01 5.26
CA TYR A 160 6.33 4.04 5.49
C TYR A 160 7.73 3.58 5.08
N ARG A 161 8.02 2.28 5.25
CA ARG A 161 9.26 1.67 4.77
C ARG A 161 9.35 1.72 3.25
N ASN A 162 8.30 1.31 2.55
CA ASN A 162 8.26 1.32 1.10
C ASN A 162 8.28 2.76 0.56
N LEU A 163 7.59 3.71 1.21
CA LEU A 163 7.64 5.13 0.86
C LEU A 163 9.04 5.70 1.03
N ALA A 164 9.74 5.35 2.12
CA ALA A 164 11.10 5.79 2.36
C ALA A 164 12.08 5.26 1.30
N ASN A 165 11.96 3.99 0.94
CA ASN A 165 12.74 3.39 -0.14
C ASN A 165 12.42 4.05 -1.49
N LEU A 166 11.14 4.25 -1.79
CA LEU A 166 10.73 4.95 -3.01
C LEU A 166 11.31 6.37 -3.09
N LEU A 167 11.31 7.09 -1.97
CA LEU A 167 11.90 8.42 -1.87
C LEU A 167 13.42 8.39 -2.11
N LEU A 168 14.13 7.35 -1.65
CA LEU A 168 15.54 7.15 -1.96
C LEU A 168 15.77 6.84 -3.44
N ASP A 169 14.98 5.92 -4.00
CA ASP A 169 15.13 5.44 -5.38
C ASP A 169 14.78 6.54 -6.40
N GLN A 170 13.74 7.32 -6.11
CA GLN A 170 13.23 8.35 -7.02
C GLN A 170 13.85 9.74 -6.81
N ARG A 171 14.81 9.89 -5.88
CA ARG A 171 15.42 11.19 -5.57
C ARG A 171 16.07 11.88 -6.78
N GLU A 172 16.56 11.10 -7.74
CA GLU A 172 17.21 11.61 -8.96
C GLU A 172 16.20 11.81 -10.10
N LEU A 173 15.27 10.87 -10.26
CA LEU A 173 14.24 10.91 -11.31
C LEU A 173 13.23 12.04 -11.10
N LEU A 174 12.82 12.27 -9.86
CA LEU A 174 11.85 13.32 -9.55
C LEU A 174 12.49 14.71 -9.41
N ALA A 175 13.79 14.78 -9.10
CA ALA A 175 14.54 16.04 -9.13
C ALA A 175 14.77 16.54 -10.57
N SER A 176 15.06 15.63 -11.49
CA SER A 176 15.29 15.95 -12.91
C SER A 176 14.01 16.29 -13.68
N ALA A 177 12.85 15.78 -13.26
CA ALA A 177 11.56 16.11 -13.88
C ALA A 177 11.09 17.56 -13.61
N ARG A 178 11.82 18.37 -12.83
CA ARG A 178 11.39 19.71 -12.41
C ARG A 178 12.34 20.82 -12.87
N PRO A 179 11.90 21.72 -13.78
CA PRO A 179 12.77 22.72 -14.42
C PRO A 179 13.24 23.89 -13.51
N ARG A 180 12.96 23.86 -12.20
CA ARG A 180 13.32 24.93 -11.25
C ARG A 180 14.41 24.54 -10.23
N ALA A 181 14.82 23.28 -10.18
CA ALA A 181 15.90 22.87 -9.28
C ALA A 181 17.24 23.22 -9.95
N ASN A 182 17.89 24.28 -9.47
CA ASN A 182 19.23 24.70 -9.89
C ASN A 182 20.28 23.62 -9.55
N ASN A 183 20.34 22.50 -10.30
CA ASN A 183 21.27 21.38 -10.09
C ASN A 183 21.39 20.85 -8.64
N GLN A 184 20.43 21.17 -7.76
CA GLN A 184 20.46 20.73 -6.37
C GLN A 184 19.91 19.31 -6.28
N THR A 185 20.78 18.38 -5.90
CA THR A 185 20.43 16.97 -5.69
C THR A 185 19.95 16.77 -4.25
N PHE A 186 18.89 15.98 -4.09
CA PHE A 186 18.44 15.56 -2.77
C PHE A 186 19.46 14.61 -2.13
N ASN A 187 19.92 14.95 -0.93
CA ASN A 187 20.71 14.08 -0.08
C ASN A 187 19.80 13.47 1.00
N PHE A 188 19.31 12.25 0.70
CA PHE A 188 18.46 11.49 1.60
C PHE A 188 19.29 10.46 2.36
N LEU A 189 19.07 10.39 3.66
CA LEU A 189 19.65 9.43 4.58
C LEU A 189 18.53 8.64 5.23
N LEU A 190 18.51 7.32 5.04
CA LEU A 190 17.53 6.44 5.68
C LEU A 190 18.15 5.76 6.90
N TYR A 191 17.42 5.80 8.00
CA TYR A 191 17.75 5.14 9.24
C TYR A 191 16.62 4.20 9.63
N SER A 192 16.97 2.92 9.75
CA SER A 192 16.12 1.91 10.37
C SER A 192 16.20 2.05 11.89
N LEU A 193 15.06 2.04 12.56
CA LEU A 193 14.98 2.12 14.01
C LEU A 193 14.11 0.99 14.56
N ASP A 194 14.47 0.51 15.73
CA ASP A 194 13.64 -0.42 16.51
C ASP A 194 13.00 0.38 17.65
N MET A 195 11.69 0.61 17.53
CA MET A 195 10.93 1.37 18.54
C MET A 195 10.86 0.69 19.91
N THR A 196 11.22 -0.59 20.01
CA THR A 196 11.26 -1.31 21.31
C THR A 196 12.50 -0.98 22.13
N SER A 197 13.51 -0.37 21.53
CA SER A 197 14.80 -0.07 22.15
C SER A 197 15.06 1.42 22.28
N ASN A 198 14.89 1.97 23.48
CA ASN A 198 15.19 3.38 23.77
C ASN A 198 16.62 3.78 23.42
N SER A 199 17.59 2.86 23.55
CA SER A 199 18.98 3.13 23.16
C SER A 199 19.14 3.24 21.65
N SER A 200 18.42 2.41 20.88
CA SER A 200 18.38 2.50 19.41
C SER A 200 17.81 3.84 18.95
N ILE A 201 16.65 4.23 19.51
CA ILE A 201 15.99 5.52 19.21
C ILE A 201 16.95 6.69 19.46
N ASN A 202 17.55 6.75 20.66
CA ASN A 202 18.43 7.86 21.02
C ASN A 202 19.67 7.94 20.12
N THR A 203 20.25 6.80 19.77
CA THR A 203 21.42 6.72 18.90
C THR A 203 21.09 7.23 17.51
N VAL A 204 20.03 6.69 16.90
CA VAL A 204 19.60 7.04 15.55
C VAL A 204 19.20 8.51 15.45
N VAL A 205 18.43 9.03 16.41
CA VAL A 205 18.04 10.46 16.45
C VAL A 205 19.27 11.36 16.60
N THR A 206 20.25 10.96 17.41
CA THR A 206 21.48 11.73 17.59
C THR A 206 22.30 11.77 16.29
N LEU A 207 22.45 10.63 15.62
CA LEU A 207 23.15 10.52 14.34
C LEU A 207 22.45 11.34 13.24
N ALA A 208 21.13 11.27 13.15
CA ALA A 208 20.35 12.05 12.19
C ALA A 208 20.51 13.57 12.45
N LYS A 209 20.45 14.00 13.72
CA LYS A 209 20.68 15.41 14.10
C LYS A 209 22.08 15.89 13.74
N GLN A 210 23.11 15.06 13.96
CA GLN A 210 24.49 15.41 13.62
C GLN A 210 24.65 15.56 12.10
N LYS A 211 24.18 14.59 11.31
CA LYS A 211 24.32 14.64 9.85
C LYS A 211 23.50 15.76 9.22
N SER A 212 22.30 16.06 9.74
CA SER A 212 21.46 17.17 9.25
C SER A 212 22.10 18.54 9.44
N ARG A 213 22.99 18.70 10.43
CA ARG A 213 23.70 19.97 10.71
C ARG A 213 25.02 20.15 9.94
N GLY A 214 25.37 19.22 9.04
CA GLY A 214 26.59 19.32 8.23
C GLY A 214 27.90 19.10 9.01
N SER A 215 27.85 18.56 10.24
CA SER A 215 29.07 18.15 10.93
C SER A 215 29.55 16.82 10.35
N GLU A 216 30.57 16.85 9.50
CA GLU A 216 31.30 15.66 9.03
C GLU A 216 31.91 14.92 10.23
N LEU A 217 31.29 13.83 10.65
CA LEU A 217 31.97 12.82 11.45
C LEU A 217 32.64 11.84 10.49
N LYS A 218 33.97 11.72 10.62
CA LYS A 218 34.75 10.65 9.97
C LYS A 218 34.03 9.30 10.20
N PRO A 219 33.86 8.47 9.16
CA PRO A 219 33.08 7.26 9.27
C PRO A 219 33.80 6.25 10.19
N SER A 220 33.27 6.05 11.39
CA SER A 220 33.47 4.80 12.12
C SER A 220 32.31 3.89 11.75
N LEU A 221 32.62 2.81 11.04
CA LEU A 221 31.73 1.68 10.79
C LEU A 221 31.20 1.16 12.14
N VAL A 222 29.95 1.50 12.47
CA VAL A 222 29.19 0.78 13.48
C VAL A 222 28.17 -0.03 12.71
N ASN A 223 28.47 -1.31 12.55
CA ASN A 223 27.44 -2.29 12.22
C ASN A 223 26.49 -2.33 13.43
N LEU A 224 25.26 -1.86 13.22
CA LEU A 224 24.11 -2.07 14.11
C LEU A 224 23.29 -3.22 13.53
#